data_AF-A0A6A4DPR8-F1
#
_entry.id   AF-A0A6A4DPR8-F1
#
_cell.length_a   1.000
_cell.length_b   1.000
_cell.length_c   1.000
_cell.angle_alpha   90.00
_cell.angle_beta   90.00
_cell.angle_gamma   90.00
#
_symmetry.space_group_name_H-M   'P 1'
#
loop_
_entity.id
_entity.type
_entity.pdbx_description
1 polymer ?
#
loop_
_entity_poly.entity_id
_entity_poly.type
_entity_poly.pdbx_seq_one_letter_code
_entity_poly.pdbx_strand_id
1 'polypeptide(L)'
;MRGASASSPGDDEDFPMDDITAEDLPRVKSKAKREHEPRPSTYIPSDQLLQPPEALSLPRIGFLLYRTTVFATAVAFIVMSLQSFSTAIQVLRGSVSHDLPVEIHTANLITNYVASAQSFTTCSDLPDFNEKVYSNEFLRFIFSRLQAHASYNLSYVTELELIVPVVDCTFDLLVSGDRTVARVYYLVRKKSDPTQVMLLSTSLSAQDYEVGQQFQRGPGMVLLIAAIGDMRVKTLKYHIAVALNYPYVADPEFLYSELQGVDGDNYWLLQMLPNQRNLDPAKDVRMARRFGRYKGDPTSQSNIETARLELSSDPASELREWRWYSRAVLHDSWAWTHATLGIFELSVIFDLSVLTFVIYRRLRAGHVWVGDAFSICCCIAVYWC
;
A
#
# COMPACT_ATOMS: atom_id res chain seq x y z
N MET A 1 -11.24 -32.04 42.45
CA MET A 1 -12.54 -32.66 42.11
C MET A 1 -12.72 -32.55 40.61
N ARG A 2 -12.80 -33.70 39.91
CA ARG A 2 -13.20 -33.97 38.49
C ARG A 2 -12.69 -32.95 37.44
N GLY A 3 -11.68 -33.22 36.60
CA GLY A 3 -11.18 -34.50 36.09
C GLY A 3 -12.01 -34.98 34.90
N ALA A 4 -11.66 -34.52 33.69
CA ALA A 4 -12.02 -35.15 32.42
C ALA A 4 -10.99 -34.76 31.35
N SER A 5 -9.91 -35.55 31.31
CA SER A 5 -9.05 -35.75 30.15
C SER A 5 -9.62 -36.89 29.31
N ALA A 6 -9.69 -36.70 28.00
CA ALA A 6 -9.85 -37.76 27.01
C ALA A 6 -9.46 -37.17 25.65
N SER A 7 -8.77 -37.82 24.72
CA SER A 7 -7.91 -39.01 24.68
C SER A 7 -7.51 -39.12 23.21
N SER A 8 -6.23 -39.33 22.90
CA SER A 8 -5.82 -39.82 21.58
C SER A 8 -6.45 -41.18 21.30
N PRO A 9 -6.85 -41.48 20.06
CA PRO A 9 -6.84 -42.83 19.54
C PRO A 9 -5.51 -43.06 18.83
N GLY A 10 -4.76 -44.04 19.30
CA GLY A 10 -3.72 -44.69 18.51
C GLY A 10 -4.36 -45.73 17.58
N ASP A 11 -3.72 -45.86 16.43
CA ASP A 11 -3.38 -47.06 15.65
C ASP A 11 -4.43 -48.15 15.39
N ASP A 12 -4.29 -48.71 14.18
CA ASP A 12 -4.94 -49.90 13.62
C ASP A 12 -6.23 -49.65 12.82
N GLU A 13 -6.07 -49.14 11.59
CA GLU A 13 -6.83 -49.72 10.47
C GLU A 13 -5.86 -50.08 9.32
N ASP A 14 -5.66 -51.40 9.19
CA ASP A 14 -5.07 -52.08 8.06
C ASP A 14 -5.76 -51.64 6.75
N PHE A 15 -5.00 -51.02 5.86
CA PHE A 15 -5.38 -50.95 4.45
C PHE A 15 -5.15 -52.33 3.82
N PRO A 16 -6.16 -52.96 3.20
CA PRO A 16 -5.92 -54.15 2.40
C PRO A 16 -5.09 -53.76 1.18
N MET A 17 -3.81 -54.16 1.18
CA MET A 17 -3.01 -54.27 -0.03
C MET A 17 -3.52 -55.49 -0.79
N ASP A 18 -4.48 -55.28 -1.69
CA ASP A 18 -4.80 -56.28 -2.70
C ASP A 18 -3.64 -56.34 -3.69
N ASP A 19 -2.88 -57.44 -3.61
CA ASP A 19 -1.90 -57.87 -4.58
C ASP A 19 -2.56 -57.97 -5.97
N ILE A 20 -2.26 -57.02 -6.86
CA ILE A 20 -2.58 -57.17 -8.28
C ILE A 20 -1.65 -58.24 -8.83
N THR A 21 -2.12 -59.49 -8.83
CA THR A 21 -1.44 -60.60 -9.50
C THR A 21 -1.52 -60.43 -11.02
N ALA A 22 -0.53 -60.97 -11.72
CA ALA A 22 -0.33 -60.82 -13.18
C ALA A 22 -1.44 -61.40 -14.07
N GLU A 23 -2.59 -61.78 -13.50
CA GLU A 23 -3.75 -62.33 -14.23
C GLU A 23 -4.86 -61.29 -14.54
N ASP A 24 -4.78 -60.06 -14.01
CA ASP A 24 -5.78 -59.00 -14.25
C ASP A 24 -5.46 -58.03 -15.41
N LEU A 25 -4.48 -58.37 -16.27
CA LEU A 25 -4.20 -57.61 -17.49
C LEU A 25 -5.11 -58.06 -18.65
N PRO A 26 -5.75 -57.13 -19.40
CA PRO A 26 -6.56 -57.50 -20.55
C PRO A 26 -5.71 -58.19 -21.63
N ARG A 27 -6.14 -59.40 -22.00
CA ARG A 27 -5.55 -60.29 -23.00
C ARG A 27 -5.46 -59.60 -24.36
N VAL A 28 -4.27 -59.14 -24.75
CA VAL A 28 -3.97 -58.63 -26.09
C VAL A 28 -4.17 -59.77 -27.10
N LYS A 29 -5.22 -59.70 -27.92
CA LYS A 29 -5.38 -60.57 -29.08
C LYS A 29 -4.26 -60.26 -30.07
N SER A 30 -3.37 -61.23 -30.26
CA SER A 30 -2.32 -61.23 -31.29
C SER A 30 -2.92 -60.96 -32.67
N LYS A 31 -2.57 -59.84 -33.28
CA LYS A 31 -2.87 -59.58 -34.69
C LYS A 31 -2.08 -60.55 -35.56
N ALA A 32 -2.81 -61.39 -36.30
CA ALA A 32 -2.26 -62.18 -37.39
C ALA A 32 -1.61 -61.26 -38.44
N LYS A 33 -0.41 -61.68 -38.84
CA LYS A 33 0.45 -61.12 -39.88
C LYS A 33 -0.31 -61.03 -41.21
N ARG A 34 -0.56 -59.82 -41.72
CA ARG A 34 -0.95 -59.59 -43.13
C ARG A 34 0.27 -59.15 -43.92
N GLU A 35 0.46 -59.85 -45.03
CA GLU A 35 1.55 -59.73 -45.99
C GLU A 35 1.71 -58.32 -46.58
N HIS A 36 2.92 -58.11 -47.12
CA HIS A 36 3.37 -57.00 -47.95
C HIS A 36 2.31 -56.54 -48.97
N GLU A 37 1.94 -55.26 -48.87
CA GLU A 37 1.37 -54.50 -49.97
C GLU A 37 2.21 -53.22 -50.11
N PRO A 38 2.77 -52.90 -51.29
CA PRO A 38 3.66 -51.74 -51.44
C PRO A 38 2.88 -50.44 -51.26
N ARG A 39 3.34 -49.62 -50.33
CA ARG A 39 2.81 -48.28 -50.04
C ARG A 39 2.93 -47.40 -51.30
N PRO A 40 1.84 -46.86 -51.87
CA PRO A 40 1.95 -45.96 -53.02
C PRO A 40 2.66 -44.68 -52.59
N SER A 41 3.73 -44.35 -53.32
CA SER A 41 4.49 -43.12 -53.21
C SER A 41 3.60 -41.91 -53.47
N THR A 42 3.31 -41.11 -52.44
CA THR A 42 2.73 -39.76 -52.59
C THR A 42 3.80 -38.80 -53.10
N TYR A 43 4.22 -38.99 -54.35
CA TYR A 43 4.88 -37.94 -55.12
C TYR A 43 3.78 -37.11 -55.77
N ILE A 44 3.58 -35.89 -55.27
CA ILE A 44 2.68 -34.91 -55.88
C ILE A 44 3.51 -34.13 -56.92
N PRO A 45 3.19 -34.23 -58.23
CA PRO A 45 3.89 -33.47 -59.25
C PRO A 45 3.73 -31.96 -59.02
N SER A 46 4.80 -31.20 -59.23
CA SER A 46 4.86 -29.75 -59.04
C SER A 46 3.87 -28.94 -59.90
N ASP A 47 3.20 -29.58 -60.85
CA ASP A 47 2.25 -28.95 -61.77
C ASP A 47 0.84 -28.74 -61.16
N GLN A 48 0.58 -29.27 -59.96
CA GLN A 48 -0.66 -29.01 -59.21
C GLN A 48 -0.59 -27.81 -58.24
N LEU A 49 0.53 -27.07 -58.22
CA LEU A 49 0.73 -25.90 -57.35
C LEU A 49 0.17 -24.57 -57.91
N LEU A 50 -0.43 -24.58 -59.10
CA LEU A 50 -1.12 -23.43 -59.68
C LEU A 50 -2.60 -23.76 -59.92
N GLN A 51 -3.37 -23.79 -58.84
CA GLN A 51 -4.82 -23.61 -58.95
C GLN A 51 -5.13 -22.15 -59.29
N PRO A 52 -6.03 -21.86 -60.25
CA PRO A 52 -6.47 -20.50 -60.53
C PRO A 52 -7.14 -19.88 -59.30
N PRO A 53 -7.13 -18.54 -59.13
CA PRO A 53 -7.71 -17.90 -57.96
C PRO A 53 -9.18 -18.27 -57.84
N GLU A 54 -9.53 -19.03 -56.80
CA GLU A 54 -10.90 -19.41 -56.51
C GLU A 54 -11.78 -18.17 -56.32
N ALA A 55 -12.95 -18.16 -56.95
CA ALA A 55 -13.89 -17.05 -56.87
C ALA A 55 -14.36 -16.78 -55.42
N LEU A 56 -14.45 -15.51 -55.05
CA LEU A 56 -15.00 -15.07 -53.76
C LEU A 56 -16.52 -15.33 -53.71
N SER A 57 -16.93 -16.37 -52.99
CA SER A 57 -18.33 -16.61 -52.66
C SER A 57 -18.74 -15.85 -51.38
N LEU A 58 -20.01 -15.44 -51.29
CA LEU A 58 -20.62 -14.80 -50.12
C LEU A 58 -20.32 -15.51 -48.77
N PRO A 59 -20.44 -16.85 -48.65
CA PRO A 59 -20.05 -17.56 -47.42
C PRO A 59 -18.55 -17.47 -47.10
N ARG A 60 -17.68 -17.39 -48.12
CA ARG A 60 -16.23 -17.21 -47.93
C ARG A 60 -15.89 -15.81 -47.44
N ILE A 61 -16.61 -14.79 -47.90
CA ILE A 61 -16.49 -13.40 -47.39
C ILE A 61 -16.90 -13.35 -45.92
N GLY A 62 -18.03 -13.94 -45.55
CA GLY A 62 -18.46 -14.01 -44.14
C GLY A 62 -17.46 -14.72 -43.24
N PHE A 63 -16.89 -15.84 -43.71
CA PHE A 63 -15.87 -16.59 -42.98
C PHE A 63 -14.54 -15.83 -42.82
N LEU A 64 -14.11 -15.11 -43.87
CA LEU A 64 -12.93 -14.25 -43.81
C LEU A 64 -13.14 -13.07 -42.85
N LEU A 65 -14.32 -12.45 -42.87
CA LEU A 65 -14.66 -11.38 -41.92
C LEU A 65 -14.63 -11.89 -40.48
N TYR A 66 -15.26 -13.03 -40.19
CA TYR A 66 -15.21 -13.66 -38.87
C TYR A 66 -13.77 -13.89 -38.40
N ARG A 67 -12.93 -14.53 -39.23
CA ARG A 67 -11.52 -14.81 -38.88
C ARG A 67 -10.70 -13.54 -38.67
N THR A 68 -10.97 -12.49 -39.45
CA THR A 68 -10.31 -11.19 -39.30
C THR A 68 -10.71 -10.52 -37.99
N THR A 69 -11.98 -10.58 -37.60
CA THR A 69 -12.47 -10.06 -36.32
C THR A 69 -11.88 -10.81 -35.13
N VAL A 70 -11.80 -12.14 -35.20
CA VAL A 70 -11.15 -12.97 -34.16
C VAL A 70 -9.67 -12.60 -34.03
N PHE A 71 -8.96 -12.46 -35.15
CA PHE A 71 -7.56 -12.05 -35.16
C PHE A 71 -7.37 -10.65 -34.55
N ALA A 72 -8.19 -9.68 -34.93
CA ALA A 72 -8.14 -8.32 -34.36
C ALA A 72 -8.42 -8.32 -32.85
N THR A 73 -9.36 -9.13 -32.40
CA THR A 73 -9.69 -9.29 -30.97
C THR A 73 -8.53 -9.92 -30.20
N ALA A 74 -7.88 -10.95 -30.76
CA ALA A 74 -6.70 -11.57 -30.17
C ALA A 74 -5.54 -10.57 -30.04
N VAL A 75 -5.29 -9.76 -31.08
CA VAL A 75 -4.28 -8.69 -31.03
C VAL A 75 -4.63 -7.65 -29.97
N ALA A 76 -5.89 -7.23 -29.86
CA ALA A 76 -6.33 -6.28 -28.84
C ALA A 76 -6.14 -6.82 -27.42
N PHE A 77 -6.48 -8.10 -27.19
CA PHE A 77 -6.25 -8.78 -25.92
C PHE A 77 -4.76 -8.80 -25.57
N ILE A 78 -3.89 -9.05 -26.55
CA ILE A 78 -2.44 -9.04 -26.34
C ILE A 78 -1.94 -7.64 -25.95
N VAL A 79 -2.42 -6.60 -26.63
CA VAL A 79 -2.02 -5.23 -26.28
C VAL A 79 -2.40 -4.90 -24.83
N MET A 80 -3.61 -5.28 -24.40
CA MET A 80 -4.05 -5.06 -23.01
C MET A 80 -3.25 -5.87 -22.00
N SER A 81 -2.95 -7.12 -22.32
CA SER A 81 -2.19 -8.01 -21.44
C SER A 81 -0.71 -7.58 -21.30
N LEU A 82 -0.04 -7.21 -22.40
CA LEU A 82 1.32 -6.63 -22.36
C LEU A 82 1.39 -5.34 -21.54
N GLN A 83 0.38 -4.47 -21.64
CA GLN A 83 0.30 -3.25 -20.82
C GLN A 83 0.18 -3.58 -19.33
N SER A 84 -0.65 -4.57 -19.00
CA SER A 84 -0.81 -5.05 -17.63
C SER A 84 0.48 -5.69 -17.09
N PHE A 85 1.14 -6.53 -17.88
CA PHE A 85 2.44 -7.12 -17.55
C PHE A 85 3.52 -6.06 -17.32
N SER A 86 3.63 -5.08 -18.22
CA SER A 86 4.57 -3.97 -18.10
C SER A 86 4.36 -3.19 -16.79
N THR A 87 3.10 -2.91 -16.46
CA THR A 87 2.75 -2.25 -15.19
C THR A 87 3.17 -3.10 -14.00
N ALA A 88 2.86 -4.40 -13.99
CA ALA A 88 3.27 -5.30 -12.91
C ALA A 88 4.80 -5.36 -12.73
N ILE A 89 5.57 -5.36 -13.82
CA ILE A 89 7.03 -5.28 -13.76
C ILE A 89 7.51 -3.95 -13.15
N GLN A 90 6.86 -2.83 -13.48
CA GLN A 90 7.16 -1.54 -12.87
C GLN A 90 6.86 -1.54 -11.36
N VAL A 91 5.76 -2.16 -10.93
CA VAL A 91 5.44 -2.34 -9.51
C VAL A 91 6.50 -3.19 -8.81
N LEU A 92 6.85 -4.35 -9.38
CA LEU A 92 7.85 -5.26 -8.81
C LEU A 92 9.24 -4.64 -8.74
N ARG A 93 9.58 -3.75 -9.68
CA ARG A 93 10.83 -2.98 -9.68
C ARG A 93 10.80 -1.80 -8.72
N GLY A 94 9.67 -1.53 -8.06
CA GLY A 94 9.48 -0.40 -7.16
C GLY A 94 9.50 0.96 -7.86
N SER A 95 9.46 1.02 -9.20
CA SER A 95 9.58 2.28 -9.96
C SER A 95 8.33 3.16 -9.87
N VAL A 96 7.24 2.61 -9.36
CA VAL A 96 6.00 3.33 -9.08
C VAL A 96 5.99 4.00 -7.71
N SER A 97 6.82 3.51 -6.78
CA SER A 97 6.94 4.10 -5.44
C SER A 97 7.97 5.21 -5.46
N HIS A 98 7.53 6.45 -5.29
CA HIS A 98 8.36 7.63 -5.44
C HIS A 98 8.00 8.70 -4.41
N ASP A 99 8.97 9.55 -4.12
CA ASP A 99 8.78 10.68 -3.22
C ASP A 99 7.92 11.74 -3.93
N LEU A 100 6.92 12.23 -3.21
CA LEU A 100 6.03 13.29 -3.65
C LEU A 100 6.60 14.66 -3.26
N PRO A 101 6.12 15.76 -3.88
CA PRO A 101 6.51 17.10 -3.46
C PRO A 101 6.26 17.32 -1.96
N VAL A 102 7.18 18.00 -1.30
CA VAL A 102 7.04 18.35 0.12
C VAL A 102 5.87 19.31 0.28
N GLU A 103 4.89 18.92 1.09
CA GLU A 103 3.77 19.79 1.45
C GLU A 103 4.21 20.73 2.57
N ILE A 104 4.02 22.03 2.39
CA ILE A 104 4.41 23.04 3.38
C ILE A 104 3.15 23.77 3.83
N HIS A 105 2.86 23.68 5.12
CA HIS A 105 1.77 24.41 5.78
C HIS A 105 2.35 25.48 6.67
N THR A 106 1.77 26.68 6.62
CA THR A 106 2.29 27.86 7.29
C THR A 106 1.37 28.34 8.41
N ALA A 107 1.97 28.94 9.44
CA ALA A 107 1.29 29.64 10.51
C ALA A 107 1.83 31.08 10.54
N ASN A 108 0.95 32.06 10.33
CA ASN A 108 1.35 33.44 10.08
C ASN A 108 1.19 34.35 11.30
N LEU A 109 0.34 34.01 12.28
CA LEU A 109 0.10 34.89 13.43
C LEU A 109 1.19 34.76 14.47
N ILE A 110 1.58 33.52 14.83
CA ILE A 110 2.50 33.31 15.95
C ILE A 110 3.90 33.86 15.66
N THR A 111 4.33 33.85 14.40
CA THR A 111 5.64 34.34 13.96
C THR A 111 5.67 35.86 13.81
N ASN A 112 4.55 36.46 13.41
CA ASN A 112 4.42 37.90 13.17
C ASN A 112 3.88 38.65 14.38
N TYR A 113 3.82 38.01 15.56
CA TYR A 113 3.37 38.64 16.80
C TYR A 113 4.42 39.63 17.33
N VAL A 114 4.54 40.76 16.63
CA VAL A 114 5.36 41.89 17.00
C VAL A 114 4.54 42.79 17.93
N ALA A 115 4.56 42.45 19.22
CA ALA A 115 4.35 43.31 20.41
C ALA A 115 3.18 44.33 20.45
N SER A 116 2.22 44.36 19.51
CA SER A 116 1.25 45.46 19.39
C SER A 116 -0.21 45.06 19.18
N ALA A 117 -0.50 43.79 18.89
CA ALA A 117 -1.86 43.29 18.76
C ALA A 117 -2.03 42.09 19.68
N GLN A 118 -2.86 42.20 20.72
CA GLN A 118 -3.35 41.05 21.48
C GLN A 118 -4.66 40.58 20.83
N SER A 119 -4.71 39.32 20.42
CA SER A 119 -5.92 38.70 19.86
C SER A 119 -6.47 37.71 20.87
N PHE A 120 -7.69 37.97 21.34
CA PHE A 120 -8.49 37.05 22.14
C PHE A 120 -9.61 36.41 21.32
N THR A 121 -9.57 36.62 20.00
CA THR A 121 -10.57 36.11 19.07
C THR A 121 -10.38 34.60 18.90
N THR A 122 -11.46 33.85 19.08
CA THR A 122 -11.49 32.42 18.83
C THR A 122 -11.47 32.12 17.33
N CYS A 123 -10.99 30.95 16.93
CA CYS A 123 -10.98 30.54 15.53
C CYS A 123 -12.37 30.10 15.00
N SER A 124 -13.44 30.44 15.71
CA SER A 124 -14.82 30.00 15.45
C SER A 124 -15.43 30.58 14.17
N ASP A 125 -14.87 31.67 13.64
CA ASP A 125 -15.34 32.29 12.40
C ASP A 125 -14.84 31.57 11.14
N LEU A 126 -13.96 30.58 11.29
CA LEU A 126 -13.46 29.79 10.18
C LEU A 126 -14.48 28.70 9.78
N PRO A 127 -14.77 28.53 8.48
CA PRO A 127 -15.87 27.69 8.01
C PRO A 127 -15.71 26.22 8.38
N ASP A 128 -14.48 25.69 8.33
CA ASP A 128 -14.20 24.27 8.57
C ASP A 128 -13.57 24.02 9.96
N PHE A 129 -13.68 24.99 10.87
CA PHE A 129 -13.10 24.87 12.21
C PHE A 129 -13.75 23.75 13.03
N ASN A 130 -12.92 22.87 13.56
CA ASN A 130 -13.37 21.78 14.42
C ASN A 130 -13.24 22.17 15.90
N GLU A 131 -14.34 22.67 16.46
CA GLU A 131 -14.42 23.05 17.86
C GLU A 131 -14.13 21.90 18.83
N LYS A 132 -14.34 20.63 18.44
CA LYS A 132 -14.08 19.49 19.33
C LYS A 132 -12.58 19.26 19.52
N VAL A 133 -11.83 19.30 18.42
CA VAL A 133 -10.36 19.08 18.41
C VAL A 133 -9.61 20.26 19.01
N TYR A 134 -10.09 21.48 18.80
CA TYR A 134 -9.45 22.70 19.29
C TYR A 134 -10.12 23.30 20.54
N SER A 135 -11.04 22.58 21.18
CA SER A 135 -11.67 23.04 22.42
C SER A 135 -10.64 23.18 23.54
N ASN A 136 -10.82 24.19 24.39
CA ASN A 136 -9.99 24.36 25.59
C ASN A 136 -10.05 23.12 26.51
N GLU A 137 -11.21 22.45 26.59
CA GLU A 137 -11.36 21.21 27.34
C GLU A 137 -10.47 20.09 26.78
N PHE A 138 -10.56 19.82 25.48
CA PHE A 138 -9.75 18.78 24.83
C PHE A 138 -8.25 19.08 24.91
N LEU A 139 -7.84 20.31 24.61
CA LEU A 139 -6.43 20.68 24.63
C LEU A 139 -5.83 20.59 26.04
N ARG A 140 -6.59 20.94 27.09
CA ARG A 140 -6.17 20.74 28.48
C ARG A 140 -6.18 19.26 28.87
N PHE A 141 -7.15 18.49 28.39
CA PHE A 141 -7.21 17.04 28.57
C PHE A 141 -5.94 16.38 28.02
N ILE A 142 -5.57 16.64 26.77
CA ILE A 142 -4.34 16.09 26.17
C ILE A 142 -3.10 16.46 26.99
N PHE A 143 -2.96 17.73 27.39
CA PHE A 143 -1.85 18.15 28.25
C PHE A 143 -1.82 17.37 29.57
N SER A 144 -2.96 17.19 30.24
CA SER A 144 -3.04 16.43 31.49
C SER A 144 -2.68 14.95 31.32
N ARG A 145 -3.09 14.32 30.21
CA ARG A 145 -2.76 12.91 29.91
C ARG A 145 -1.30 12.73 29.58
N LEU A 146 -0.69 13.69 28.90
CA LEU A 146 0.75 13.75 28.75
C LEU A 146 1.47 13.77 30.10
N GLN A 147 1.07 14.65 31.03
CA GLN A 147 1.69 14.68 32.37
C GLN A 147 1.47 13.36 33.13
N ALA A 148 0.28 12.76 33.00
CA ALA A 148 -0.07 11.52 33.69
C ALA A 148 0.76 10.33 33.18
N HIS A 149 0.81 10.13 31.87
CA HIS A 149 1.33 8.91 31.25
C HIS A 149 2.79 8.99 30.83
N ALA A 150 3.25 10.13 30.30
CA ALA A 150 4.59 10.23 29.73
C ALA A 150 5.66 10.72 30.73
N SER A 151 5.26 11.07 31.97
CA SER A 151 6.14 11.67 32.99
C SER A 151 7.33 10.83 33.44
N TYR A 152 7.31 9.52 33.23
CA TYR A 152 8.42 8.64 33.60
C TYR A 152 9.72 8.96 32.84
N ASN A 153 9.61 9.38 31.58
CA ASN A 153 10.75 9.83 30.75
C ASN A 153 10.69 11.33 30.41
N LEU A 154 9.53 11.96 30.58
CA LEU A 154 9.32 13.42 30.42
C LEU A 154 9.09 14.07 31.78
N SER A 155 9.99 13.85 32.73
CA SER A 155 9.83 14.31 34.12
C SER A 155 9.62 15.82 34.23
N TYR A 156 10.32 16.61 33.39
CA TYR A 156 10.19 18.07 33.39
C TYR A 156 8.75 18.54 33.14
N VAL A 157 7.94 17.77 32.39
CA VAL A 157 6.56 18.13 32.08
C VAL A 157 5.71 18.19 33.36
N THR A 158 6.05 17.42 34.40
CA THR A 158 5.35 17.45 35.69
C THR A 158 5.64 18.70 36.52
N GLU A 159 6.75 19.37 36.25
CA GLU A 159 7.15 20.62 36.89
C GLU A 159 6.49 21.84 36.25
N LEU A 160 5.79 21.64 35.13
CA LEU A 160 5.12 22.69 34.37
C LEU A 160 3.65 22.82 34.79
N GLU A 161 3.22 24.08 34.85
CA GLU A 161 1.82 24.48 34.98
C GLU A 161 1.35 25.10 33.66
N LEU A 162 0.24 24.58 33.11
CA LEU A 162 -0.37 25.10 31.89
C LEU A 162 -1.13 26.40 32.19
N ILE A 163 -0.64 27.50 31.63
CA ILE A 163 -1.32 28.80 31.68
C ILE A 163 -2.51 28.75 30.72
N VAL A 164 -2.23 28.59 29.42
CA VAL A 164 -3.26 28.59 28.38
C VAL A 164 -2.82 27.83 27.12
N PRO A 165 -3.70 27.04 26.48
CA PRO A 165 -3.47 26.57 25.12
C PRO A 165 -3.69 27.71 24.11
N VAL A 166 -2.70 27.96 23.25
CA VAL A 166 -2.76 28.96 22.18
C VAL A 166 -2.87 28.24 20.84
N VAL A 167 -3.78 28.69 19.99
CA VAL A 167 -4.04 28.15 18.66
C VAL A 167 -3.85 29.26 17.63
N ASP A 168 -3.10 28.99 16.56
CA ASP A 168 -2.95 29.93 15.46
C ASP A 168 -4.05 29.68 14.42
N CYS A 169 -5.04 30.59 14.37
CA CYS A 169 -6.18 30.48 13.44
C CYS A 169 -5.80 30.65 11.97
N THR A 170 -4.56 31.06 11.65
CA THR A 170 -4.07 31.15 10.26
C THR A 170 -3.35 29.89 9.81
N PHE A 171 -3.24 28.87 10.65
CA PHE A 171 -2.57 27.65 10.29
C PHE A 171 -3.31 26.90 9.18
N ASP A 172 -2.64 26.64 8.05
CA ASP A 172 -3.29 26.12 6.83
C ASP A 172 -4.13 24.85 7.06
N LEU A 173 -3.63 23.89 7.84
CA LEU A 173 -4.36 22.64 8.10
C LEU A 173 -5.60 22.86 8.98
N LEU A 174 -5.54 23.82 9.91
CA LEU A 174 -6.70 24.22 10.71
C LEU A 174 -7.74 24.91 9.82
N VAL A 175 -7.31 25.82 8.93
CA VAL A 175 -8.18 26.52 7.98
C VAL A 175 -8.84 25.53 7.02
N SER A 176 -8.13 24.49 6.58
CA SER A 176 -8.66 23.42 5.72
C SER A 176 -9.59 22.43 6.43
N GLY A 177 -9.72 22.52 7.76
CA GLY A 177 -10.56 21.63 8.56
C GLY A 177 -10.03 20.20 8.71
N ASP A 178 -8.71 20.00 8.62
CA ASP A 178 -8.11 18.68 8.81
C ASP A 178 -8.36 18.18 10.25
N ARG A 179 -8.97 17.00 10.36
CA ARG A 179 -9.36 16.40 11.65
C ARG A 179 -8.34 15.38 12.17
N THR A 180 -7.34 15.07 11.37
CA THR A 180 -6.32 14.06 11.67
C THR A 180 -5.08 14.67 12.29
N VAL A 181 -4.93 15.98 12.23
CA VAL A 181 -3.79 16.71 12.77
C VAL A 181 -4.24 17.94 13.52
N ALA A 182 -3.55 18.28 14.60
CA ALA A 182 -3.76 19.51 15.33
C ALA A 182 -2.44 20.11 15.78
N ARG A 183 -2.37 21.44 15.72
CA ARG A 183 -1.21 22.19 16.19
C ARG A 183 -1.61 23.14 17.30
N VAL A 184 -0.96 23.00 18.44
CA VAL A 184 -1.25 23.80 19.64
C VAL A 184 0.04 24.24 20.28
N TYR A 185 0.04 25.46 20.79
CA TYR A 185 1.16 26.03 21.52
C TYR A 185 0.74 26.19 22.98
N TYR A 186 1.22 25.31 23.85
CA TYR A 186 0.91 25.42 25.27
C TYR A 186 1.82 26.47 25.90
N LEU A 187 1.24 27.58 26.37
CA LEU A 187 1.95 28.53 27.20
C LEU A 187 2.02 27.97 28.62
N VAL A 188 3.21 27.71 29.11
CA VAL A 188 3.45 27.08 30.40
C VAL A 188 4.44 27.88 31.22
N ARG A 189 4.41 27.68 32.53
CA ARG A 189 5.44 28.18 33.45
C ARG A 189 5.91 27.08 34.38
N LYS A 190 7.09 27.26 34.97
CA LYS A 190 7.55 26.37 36.03
C LYS A 190 6.76 26.62 37.32
N LYS A 191 6.39 25.53 38.01
CA LYS A 191 5.72 25.59 39.32
C LYS A 191 6.62 26.20 40.39
N SER A 192 7.93 25.93 40.32
CA SER A 192 8.93 26.45 41.26
C SER A 192 9.27 27.92 41.03
N ASP A 193 9.19 28.40 39.79
CA ASP A 193 9.46 29.78 39.40
C ASP A 193 8.43 30.25 38.36
N PRO A 194 7.35 30.91 38.80
CA PRO A 194 6.29 31.38 37.91
C PRO A 194 6.72 32.46 36.90
N THR A 195 7.92 33.05 37.06
CA THR A 195 8.47 34.04 36.13
C THR A 195 9.07 33.40 34.88
N GLN A 196 9.44 32.11 34.97
CA GLN A 196 9.96 31.35 33.84
C GLN A 196 8.81 30.78 33.01
N VAL A 197 8.39 31.58 32.03
CA VAL A 197 7.39 31.22 31.03
C VAL A 197 8.08 30.67 29.79
N MET A 198 7.51 29.63 29.20
CA MET A 198 7.97 29.07 27.93
C MET A 198 6.81 28.57 27.09
N LEU A 199 7.06 28.39 25.81
CA LEU A 199 6.08 27.85 24.87
C LEU A 199 6.41 26.39 24.59
N LEU A 200 5.43 25.49 24.70
CA LEU A 200 5.57 24.13 24.20
C LEU A 200 4.88 24.04 22.85
N SER A 201 5.67 24.02 21.77
CA SER A 201 5.13 23.67 20.46
C SER A 201 4.71 22.21 20.49
N THR A 202 3.42 21.96 20.33
CA THR A 202 2.85 20.62 20.38
C THR A 202 2.10 20.30 19.11
N SER A 203 2.43 19.16 18.52
CA SER A 203 1.71 18.59 17.38
C SER A 203 0.96 17.35 17.82
N LEU A 204 -0.28 17.21 17.40
CA LEU A 204 -1.05 15.98 17.48
C LEU A 204 -1.27 15.47 16.06
N SER A 205 -0.99 14.21 15.81
CA SER A 205 -1.19 13.59 14.51
C SER A 205 -1.73 12.18 14.70
N ALA A 206 -2.94 11.94 14.21
CA ALA A 206 -3.49 10.61 14.02
C ALA A 206 -2.75 9.94 12.85
N GLN A 207 -2.16 8.79 13.13
CA GLN A 207 -1.31 8.02 12.22
C GLN A 207 -1.68 6.55 12.31
N ASP A 208 -1.30 5.77 11.29
CA ASP A 208 -1.35 4.32 11.38
C ASP A 208 -0.04 3.83 12.00
N TYR A 209 -0.14 2.80 12.84
CA TYR A 209 1.00 2.12 13.45
C TYR A 209 1.08 0.66 13.02
N GLU A 210 2.31 0.15 12.95
CA GLU A 210 2.58 -1.27 12.77
C GLU A 210 3.64 -1.76 13.78
N VAL A 211 3.31 -2.83 14.50
CA VAL A 211 4.23 -3.54 15.41
C VAL A 211 4.53 -4.90 14.81
N GLY A 212 5.64 -4.99 14.08
CA GLY A 212 6.00 -6.20 13.33
C GLY A 212 6.13 -7.45 14.22
N GLN A 213 6.75 -7.30 15.40
CA GLN A 213 6.96 -8.41 16.35
C GLN A 213 5.65 -9.02 16.88
N GLN A 214 4.55 -8.27 16.85
CA GLN A 214 3.25 -8.67 17.40
C GLN A 214 2.19 -8.88 16.32
N PHE A 215 2.52 -8.65 15.04
CA PHE A 215 1.57 -8.60 13.93
C PHE A 215 0.37 -7.67 14.22
N GLN A 216 0.60 -6.60 14.97
CA GLN A 216 -0.44 -5.64 15.33
C GLN A 216 -0.36 -4.41 14.42
N ARG A 217 -1.53 -3.96 13.98
CA ARG A 217 -1.69 -2.75 13.19
C ARG A 217 -2.94 -2.02 13.66
N GLY A 218 -2.92 -0.70 13.56
CA GLY A 218 -4.08 0.08 13.88
C GLY A 218 -3.82 1.58 13.84
N PRO A 219 -4.83 2.37 14.22
CA PRO A 219 -4.69 3.80 14.38
C PRO A 219 -3.98 4.11 15.70
N GLY A 220 -3.18 5.17 15.71
CA GLY A 220 -2.54 5.71 16.90
C GLY A 220 -2.41 7.23 16.79
N MET A 221 -2.05 7.86 17.89
CA MET A 221 -1.75 9.29 17.92
C MET A 221 -0.30 9.51 18.28
N VAL A 222 0.40 10.26 17.42
CA VAL A 222 1.68 10.87 17.74
C VAL A 222 1.44 12.22 18.37
N LEU A 223 2.10 12.45 19.49
CA LEU A 223 2.25 13.73 20.14
C LEU A 223 3.73 14.12 20.11
N LEU A 224 4.07 15.20 19.40
CA LEU A 224 5.41 15.78 19.41
C LEU A 224 5.41 17.02 20.26
N ILE A 225 6.45 17.21 21.05
CA ILE A 225 6.62 18.37 21.93
C ILE A 225 8.02 18.92 21.75
N ALA A 226 8.10 20.22 21.54
CA ALA A 226 9.34 20.97 21.60
C ALA A 226 9.19 22.15 22.56
N ALA A 227 10.07 22.21 23.56
CA ALA A 227 10.09 23.30 24.53
C ALA A 227 10.90 24.48 24.00
N ILE A 228 10.26 25.64 23.88
CA ILE A 228 10.83 26.89 23.36
C ILE A 228 10.81 27.93 24.49
N GLY A 229 11.94 28.08 25.17
CA GLY A 229 12.17 29.15 26.15
C GLY A 229 12.95 30.34 25.59
N ASP A 230 13.68 30.15 24.49
CA ASP A 230 14.49 31.19 23.84
C ASP A 230 14.49 30.97 22.32
N MET A 231 14.04 31.99 21.58
CA MET A 231 13.96 31.98 20.11
C MET A 231 15.33 32.02 19.42
N ARG A 232 16.41 32.31 20.16
CA ARG A 232 17.78 32.43 19.62
C ARG A 232 18.52 31.09 19.55
N VAL A 233 17.91 30.03 20.07
CA VAL A 233 18.50 28.68 20.08
C VAL A 233 18.55 28.15 18.65
N LYS A 234 19.67 27.49 18.31
CA LYS A 234 19.90 26.94 16.96
C LYS A 234 19.47 25.48 16.80
N THR A 235 19.19 24.80 17.90
CA THR A 235 18.87 23.37 17.95
C THR A 235 17.67 23.14 18.86
N LEU A 236 16.58 22.65 18.29
CA LEU A 236 15.36 22.33 19.01
C LEU A 236 15.33 20.83 19.35
N LYS A 237 15.04 20.52 20.62
CA LYS A 237 14.90 19.13 21.07
C LYS A 237 13.42 18.75 21.01
N TYR A 238 13.11 17.72 20.24
CA TYR A 238 11.78 17.11 20.21
C TYR A 238 11.69 15.95 21.17
N HIS A 239 10.52 15.81 21.74
CA HIS A 239 10.08 14.66 22.50
C HIS A 239 8.86 14.07 21.81
N ILE A 240 8.85 12.75 21.65
CA ILE A 240 7.78 12.02 20.98
C ILE A 240 7.08 11.17 22.03
N ALA A 241 5.76 11.30 22.08
CA ALA A 241 4.90 10.44 22.88
C ALA A 241 3.83 9.86 21.98
N VAL A 242 3.54 8.57 22.14
CA VAL A 242 2.64 7.83 21.25
C VAL A 242 1.54 7.17 22.08
N ALA A 243 0.30 7.35 21.66
CA ALA A 243 -0.84 6.62 22.19
C ALA A 243 -1.37 5.67 21.11
N LEU A 244 -1.18 4.37 21.29
CA LEU A 244 -1.71 3.35 20.38
C LEU A 244 -3.25 3.24 20.52
N ASN A 245 -3.94 2.90 19.45
CA ASN A 245 -5.41 2.75 19.37
C ASN A 245 -6.24 4.03 19.58
N TYR A 246 -5.62 5.16 19.91
CA TYR A 246 -6.30 6.46 19.93
C TYR A 246 -6.52 6.95 18.49
N PRO A 247 -7.69 7.53 18.13
CA PRO A 247 -8.79 8.04 18.97
C PRO A 247 -9.93 7.05 19.27
N TYR A 248 -9.75 5.75 19.07
CA TYR A 248 -10.79 4.74 19.31
C TYR A 248 -10.86 4.25 20.76
N VAL A 249 -9.97 4.77 21.61
CA VAL A 249 -9.99 4.62 23.07
C VAL A 249 -10.17 5.99 23.72
N ALA A 250 -10.85 6.03 24.86
CA ALA A 250 -11.18 7.28 25.54
C ALA A 250 -9.97 7.96 26.19
N ASP A 251 -9.04 7.18 26.76
CA ASP A 251 -7.83 7.68 27.41
C ASP A 251 -6.60 7.42 26.52
N PRO A 252 -5.89 8.47 26.05
CA PRO A 252 -4.63 8.29 25.35
C PRO A 252 -3.50 7.97 26.33
N GLU A 253 -3.16 6.68 26.44
CA GLU A 253 -2.01 6.20 27.21
C GLU A 253 -0.70 6.52 26.47
N PHE A 254 -0.19 7.74 26.65
CA PHE A 254 1.02 8.21 26.00
C PHE A 254 2.28 7.49 26.51
N LEU A 255 2.94 6.77 25.61
CA LEU A 255 4.23 6.13 25.82
C LEU A 255 5.33 6.98 25.18
N TYR A 256 6.35 7.31 25.97
CA TYR A 256 7.52 8.02 25.46
C TYR A 256 8.26 7.16 24.43
N SER A 257 8.60 7.78 23.31
CA SER A 257 9.22 7.12 22.17
C SER A 257 10.44 7.87 21.67
N GLU A 258 11.45 7.13 21.23
CA GLU A 258 12.64 7.67 20.59
C GLU A 258 12.61 7.41 19.08
N LEU A 259 12.96 8.42 18.29
CA LEU A 259 13.07 8.29 16.85
C LEU A 259 14.39 7.60 16.49
N GLN A 260 14.30 6.36 15.97
CA GLN A 260 15.44 5.58 15.51
C GLN A 260 15.82 5.89 14.06
N GLY A 261 14.83 6.25 13.24
CA GLY A 261 15.06 6.60 11.85
C GLY A 261 13.79 6.66 11.01
N VAL A 262 13.99 6.64 9.70
CA VAL A 262 12.94 6.58 8.68
C VAL A 262 13.24 5.38 7.79
N ASP A 263 12.24 4.60 7.44
CA ASP A 263 12.41 3.48 6.50
C ASP A 263 12.11 3.85 5.04
N GLY A 264 12.25 2.86 4.15
CA GLY A 264 12.08 3.05 2.71
C GLY A 264 10.66 3.40 2.26
N ASP A 265 9.65 3.15 3.08
CA ASP A 265 8.25 3.48 2.81
C ASP A 265 7.83 4.79 3.49
N ASN A 266 8.80 5.54 4.02
CA ASN A 266 8.61 6.84 4.67
C ASN A 266 7.89 6.78 6.03
N TYR A 267 7.91 5.65 6.73
CA TYR A 267 7.46 5.59 8.12
C TYR A 267 8.55 6.04 9.08
N TRP A 268 8.14 6.63 10.20
CA TRP A 268 8.99 6.77 11.37
C TRP A 268 9.18 5.44 12.07
N LEU A 269 10.45 5.10 12.33
CA LEU A 269 10.84 4.00 13.19
C LEU A 269 10.98 4.54 14.60
N LEU A 270 10.03 4.19 15.47
CA LEU A 270 9.96 4.64 16.85
C LEU A 270 10.23 3.48 17.79
N GLN A 271 11.12 3.70 18.76
CA GLN A 271 11.30 2.78 19.88
C GLN A 271 10.53 3.32 21.08
N MET A 272 9.43 2.66 21.44
CA MET A 272 8.68 2.94 22.65
C MET A 272 9.46 2.42 23.86
N LEU A 273 9.76 3.32 24.80
CA LEU A 273 10.51 2.95 26.00
C LEU A 273 9.59 2.30 27.03
N PRO A 274 10.10 1.30 27.79
CA PRO A 274 9.31 0.57 28.76
C PRO A 274 8.80 1.51 29.84
N ASN A 275 7.52 1.40 30.17
CA ASN A 275 6.91 2.16 31.24
C ASN A 275 6.97 1.34 32.53
N GLN A 276 7.70 1.85 33.53
CA GLN A 276 7.88 1.16 34.81
C GLN A 276 6.57 0.98 35.58
N ARG A 277 5.51 1.74 35.25
CA ARG A 277 4.22 1.67 35.96
C ARG A 277 3.35 0.52 35.50
N ASN A 278 3.37 0.19 34.21
CA ASN A 278 2.52 -0.85 33.62
C ASN A 278 3.30 -2.12 33.24
N LEU A 279 4.64 -2.11 33.42
CA LEU A 279 5.54 -3.22 33.08
C LEU A 279 5.47 -3.62 31.60
N ASP A 280 5.03 -2.72 30.73
CA ASP A 280 5.02 -2.97 29.30
C ASP A 280 6.47 -3.03 28.79
N PRO A 281 6.81 -4.05 27.98
CA PRO A 281 8.12 -4.12 27.36
C PRO A 281 8.31 -2.99 26.35
N ALA A 282 9.57 -2.70 26.02
CA ALA A 282 9.89 -1.84 24.89
C ALA A 282 9.28 -2.40 23.60
N LYS A 283 8.78 -1.52 22.73
CA LYS A 283 8.17 -1.91 21.45
C LYS A 283 8.76 -1.08 20.33
N ASP A 284 9.16 -1.74 19.25
CA ASP A 284 9.53 -1.06 18.01
C ASP A 284 8.29 -0.91 17.14
N VAL A 285 7.94 0.33 16.82
CA VAL A 285 6.71 0.69 16.14
C VAL A 285 7.03 1.55 14.92
N ARG A 286 6.47 1.16 13.78
CA ARG A 286 6.51 1.98 12.55
C ARG A 286 5.26 2.83 12.52
N MET A 287 5.38 4.15 12.36
CA MET A 287 4.22 5.03 12.27
C MET A 287 4.31 6.04 11.15
N ALA A 288 3.18 6.27 10.49
CA ALA A 288 3.05 7.29 9.46
C ALA A 288 1.59 7.69 9.28
N ARG A 289 1.37 8.90 8.76
CA ARG A 289 0.07 9.30 8.27
C ARG A 289 -0.14 8.64 6.90
N ARG A 290 -1.24 7.91 6.73
CA ARG A 290 -1.54 7.22 5.48
C ARG A 290 -2.87 7.70 4.93
N PHE A 291 -2.88 7.99 3.64
CA PHE A 291 -4.08 8.39 2.92
C PHE A 291 -4.01 7.85 1.49
N GLY A 292 -5.15 7.63 0.87
CA GLY A 292 -5.19 7.05 -0.46
C GLY A 292 -6.41 6.18 -0.67
N ARG A 293 -6.32 5.26 -1.63
CA ARG A 293 -7.42 4.39 -2.02
C ARG A 293 -6.95 2.96 -2.18
N TYR A 294 -7.83 2.04 -1.86
CA TYR A 294 -7.62 0.62 -2.08
C TYR A 294 -8.87 -0.03 -2.67
N LYS A 295 -8.67 -1.17 -3.32
CA LYS A 295 -9.74 -2.04 -3.80
C LYS A 295 -9.74 -3.32 -2.97
N GLY A 296 -10.85 -3.59 -2.30
CA GLY A 296 -11.00 -4.74 -1.39
C GLY A 296 -10.37 -4.50 -0.03
N ASP A 297 -9.04 -4.57 0.05
CA ASP A 297 -8.26 -4.37 1.27
C ASP A 297 -6.98 -3.55 0.99
N PRO A 298 -6.46 -2.75 1.94
CA PRO A 298 -5.20 -2.00 1.78
C PRO A 298 -3.98 -2.85 1.42
N THR A 299 -3.98 -4.15 1.68
CA THR A 299 -2.90 -5.08 1.32
C THR A 299 -3.14 -5.80 0.00
N SER A 300 -4.31 -5.62 -0.64
CA SER A 300 -4.66 -6.28 -1.90
C SER A 300 -4.20 -5.46 -3.10
N GLN A 301 -4.93 -4.39 -3.41
CA GLN A 301 -4.58 -3.46 -4.48
C GLN A 301 -4.79 -2.05 -3.96
N SER A 302 -3.71 -1.32 -3.73
CA SER A 302 -3.77 -0.02 -3.07
C SER A 302 -2.79 0.97 -3.65
N ASN A 303 -3.21 2.22 -3.71
CA ASN A 303 -2.35 3.37 -3.90
C ASN A 303 -2.44 4.24 -2.64
N ILE A 304 -1.41 4.16 -1.80
CA ILE A 304 -1.38 4.78 -0.48
C ILE A 304 -0.20 5.73 -0.44
N GLU A 305 -0.48 6.98 -0.12
CA GLU A 305 0.50 7.98 0.19
C GLU A 305 0.82 7.90 1.68
N THR A 306 2.10 7.76 1.98
CA THR A 306 2.62 7.67 3.35
C THR A 306 3.39 8.94 3.65
N ALA A 307 2.91 9.71 4.61
CA ALA A 307 3.42 11.02 4.98
C ALA A 307 3.96 11.05 6.41
N ARG A 308 5.05 11.77 6.59
CA ARG A 308 5.66 12.06 7.89
C ARG A 308 5.98 13.55 8.02
N LEU A 309 5.92 14.06 9.24
CA LEU A 309 6.31 15.43 9.52
C LEU A 309 7.85 15.57 9.54
N GLU A 310 8.37 16.71 9.11
CA GLU A 310 9.77 17.11 9.31
C GLU A 310 9.94 17.73 10.71
N LEU A 311 10.98 17.32 11.43
CA LEU A 311 11.34 17.94 12.71
C LEU A 311 12.26 19.14 12.43
N SER A 312 11.79 20.35 12.76
CA SER A 312 12.51 21.59 12.49
C SER A 312 13.77 21.73 13.36
N SER A 313 14.83 22.33 12.84
CA SER A 313 16.06 22.54 13.63
C SER A 313 15.96 23.68 14.65
N ASP A 314 15.16 24.70 14.35
CA ASP A 314 15.14 25.96 15.09
C ASP A 314 13.71 26.40 15.48
N PRO A 315 13.56 27.20 16.54
CA PRO A 315 12.25 27.66 17.01
C PRO A 315 11.46 28.48 15.97
N ALA A 316 12.13 29.28 15.14
CA ALA A 316 11.44 30.14 14.19
C ALA A 316 10.80 29.32 13.08
N SER A 317 11.54 28.39 12.49
CA SER A 317 11.05 27.43 11.51
C SER A 317 9.96 26.54 12.11
N GLU A 318 10.15 26.04 13.34
CA GLU A 318 9.11 25.28 14.05
C GLU A 318 7.82 26.09 14.09
N LEU A 319 7.81 27.29 14.67
CA LEU A 319 6.56 28.07 14.80
C LEU A 319 5.94 28.51 13.46
N ARG A 320 6.72 28.57 12.38
CA ARG A 320 6.29 29.11 11.08
C ARG A 320 5.75 28.05 10.12
N GLU A 321 6.47 26.94 9.99
CA GLU A 321 6.29 26.00 8.88
C GLU A 321 6.12 24.57 9.40
N TRP A 322 5.27 23.81 8.71
CA TRP A 322 5.08 22.39 8.90
C TRP A 322 5.24 21.70 7.56
N ARG A 323 6.33 20.94 7.45
CA ARG A 323 6.76 20.34 6.20
C ARG A 323 6.50 18.85 6.28
N TRP A 324 5.66 18.34 5.39
CA TRP A 324 5.34 16.93 5.29
C TRP A 324 6.06 16.33 4.11
N TYR A 325 6.85 15.29 4.39
CA TYR A 325 7.45 14.45 3.37
C TYR A 325 6.50 13.30 3.10
N SER A 326 6.10 13.13 1.85
CA SER A 326 5.16 12.11 1.43
C SER A 326 5.81 11.21 0.39
N ARG A 327 5.44 9.93 0.41
CA ARG A 327 5.88 8.93 -0.57
C ARG A 327 4.66 8.15 -1.04
N ALA A 328 4.48 8.06 -2.35
CA ALA A 328 3.49 7.17 -2.93
C ALA A 328 3.98 5.73 -2.83
N VAL A 329 3.16 4.85 -2.24
CA VAL A 329 3.42 3.42 -2.09
C VAL A 329 2.30 2.66 -2.79
N LEU A 330 2.66 1.94 -3.85
CA LEU A 330 1.72 1.10 -4.58
C LEU A 330 1.87 -0.35 -4.12
N HIS A 331 0.74 -0.99 -3.83
CA HIS A 331 0.68 -2.42 -3.52
C HIS A 331 -0.24 -3.11 -4.52
N ASP A 332 0.24 -4.20 -5.13
CA ASP A 332 -0.54 -5.06 -6.01
C ASP A 332 -0.23 -6.54 -5.75
N SER A 333 -1.08 -7.17 -4.96
CA SER A 333 -0.98 -8.60 -4.61
C SER A 333 -1.29 -9.54 -5.79
N TRP A 334 -1.80 -9.00 -6.91
CA TRP A 334 -2.06 -9.74 -8.15
C TRP A 334 -0.98 -9.52 -9.22
N ALA A 335 0.09 -8.78 -8.90
CA ALA A 335 1.21 -8.55 -9.81
C ALA A 335 1.83 -9.85 -10.36
N TRP A 336 1.88 -10.91 -9.55
CA TRP A 336 2.37 -12.23 -9.98
C TRP A 336 1.47 -12.90 -11.04
N THR A 337 0.14 -12.68 -10.96
CA THR A 337 -0.81 -13.17 -11.95
C THR A 337 -0.58 -12.44 -13.28
N HIS A 338 -0.41 -11.12 -13.22
CA HIS A 338 -0.03 -10.32 -14.39
C HIS A 338 1.31 -10.80 -14.99
N ALA A 339 2.29 -11.13 -14.14
CA ALA A 339 3.57 -11.69 -14.57
C ALA A 339 3.41 -13.03 -15.31
N THR A 340 2.58 -13.92 -14.77
CA THR A 340 2.30 -15.24 -15.35
C THR A 340 1.59 -15.11 -16.69
N LEU A 341 0.59 -14.23 -16.78
CA LEU A 341 -0.13 -13.94 -18.03
C LEU A 341 0.82 -13.45 -19.12
N GLY A 342 1.77 -12.55 -18.78
CA GLY A 342 2.77 -12.07 -19.74
C GLY A 342 3.69 -13.17 -20.28
N ILE A 343 4.03 -14.19 -19.49
CA ILE A 343 4.84 -15.32 -19.96
C ILE A 343 4.07 -16.15 -20.99
N PHE A 344 2.81 -16.49 -20.69
CA PHE A 344 1.97 -17.21 -21.65
C PHE A 344 1.75 -16.40 -22.92
N GLU A 345 1.64 -15.09 -22.79
CA GLU A 345 1.44 -14.20 -23.93
C GLU A 345 2.63 -14.17 -24.89
N LEU A 346 3.88 -14.30 -24.42
CA LEU A 346 5.03 -14.45 -25.32
C LEU A 346 4.89 -15.66 -26.25
N SER A 347 4.29 -16.75 -25.78
CA SER A 347 4.00 -17.91 -26.64
C SER A 347 2.94 -17.59 -27.70
N VAL A 348 1.88 -16.86 -27.33
CA VAL A 348 0.83 -16.43 -28.26
C VAL A 348 1.39 -15.47 -29.32
N ILE A 349 2.26 -14.53 -28.92
CA ILE A 349 2.93 -13.61 -29.84
C ILE A 349 3.77 -14.38 -30.85
N PHE A 350 4.51 -15.40 -30.41
CA PHE A 350 5.28 -16.26 -31.31
C PHE A 350 4.37 -16.97 -32.32
N ASP A 351 3.29 -17.59 -31.85
CA ASP A 351 2.35 -18.31 -32.71
C ASP A 351 1.65 -17.39 -33.71
N LEU A 352 1.20 -16.21 -33.27
CA LEU A 352 0.61 -15.20 -34.16
C LEU A 352 1.64 -14.62 -35.13
N SER A 353 2.91 -14.50 -34.75
CA SER A 353 3.99 -14.07 -35.64
C SER A 353 4.23 -15.08 -36.75
N VAL A 354 4.26 -16.38 -36.41
CA VAL A 354 4.34 -17.48 -37.38
C VAL A 354 3.11 -17.47 -38.29
N LEU A 355 1.91 -17.33 -37.74
CA LEU A 355 0.68 -17.26 -38.51
C LEU A 355 0.68 -16.08 -39.47
N THR A 356 1.09 -14.89 -39.01
CA THR A 356 1.20 -13.68 -39.83
C THR A 356 2.22 -13.88 -40.96
N PHE A 357 3.36 -14.51 -40.67
CA PHE A 357 4.36 -14.86 -41.69
C PHE A 357 3.80 -15.82 -42.75
N VAL A 358 3.04 -16.84 -42.35
CA VAL A 358 2.40 -17.79 -43.28
C VAL A 358 1.35 -17.10 -44.14
N ILE A 359 0.50 -16.25 -43.54
CA ILE A 359 -0.50 -15.45 -44.26
C ILE A 359 0.21 -14.55 -45.29
N TYR A 360 1.25 -13.84 -44.89
CA TYR A 360 2.03 -12.97 -45.77
C TYR A 360 2.65 -13.74 -46.94
N ARG A 361 3.23 -14.93 -46.69
CA ARG A 361 3.79 -15.80 -47.74
C ARG A 361 2.72 -16.28 -48.72
N ARG A 362 1.53 -16.65 -48.23
CA ARG A 362 0.40 -17.10 -49.07
C ARG A 362 -0.19 -15.95 -49.89
N LEU A 363 -0.30 -14.75 -49.32
CA LEU A 363 -0.71 -13.55 -50.04
C LEU A 363 0.26 -13.22 -51.18
N ARG A 364 1.58 -13.32 -50.94
CA ARG A 364 2.59 -13.15 -52.01
C ARG A 364 2.49 -14.22 -53.10
N ALA A 365 1.95 -15.39 -52.80
CA ALA A 365 1.68 -16.45 -53.75
C ALA A 365 0.29 -16.31 -54.44
N GLY A 366 -0.46 -15.24 -54.20
CA GLY A 366 -1.75 -14.97 -54.83
C GLY A 366 -2.96 -15.63 -54.16
N HIS A 367 -2.79 -16.25 -52.98
CA HIS A 367 -3.88 -16.91 -52.26
C HIS A 367 -4.30 -16.09 -51.02
N VAL A 368 -5.58 -15.75 -50.94
CA VAL A 368 -6.17 -15.14 -49.75
C VAL A 368 -6.56 -16.25 -48.77
N TRP A 369 -5.80 -16.36 -47.68
CA TRP A 369 -6.03 -17.31 -46.61
C TRP A 369 -5.74 -16.66 -45.27
N VAL A 370 -6.69 -16.75 -44.34
CA VAL A 370 -6.53 -16.39 -42.94
C VAL A 370 -6.66 -17.69 -42.16
N GLY A 371 -5.61 -18.08 -41.43
CA GLY A 371 -5.64 -19.29 -40.62
C GLY A 371 -6.53 -19.18 -39.40
N ASP A 372 -6.69 -20.29 -38.68
CA ASP A 372 -7.54 -20.32 -37.50
C ASP A 372 -6.80 -19.79 -36.26
N ALA A 373 -7.02 -18.51 -35.94
CA ALA A 373 -6.48 -17.91 -34.71
C ALA A 373 -7.17 -18.47 -33.45
N PHE A 374 -8.34 -19.11 -33.60
CA PHE A 374 -9.14 -19.62 -32.49
C PHE A 374 -8.46 -20.80 -31.77
N SER A 375 -7.73 -21.65 -32.49
CA SER A 375 -6.98 -22.77 -31.87
C SER A 375 -5.88 -22.29 -30.91
N ILE A 376 -5.31 -21.10 -31.15
CA ILE A 376 -4.23 -20.52 -30.33
C ILE A 376 -4.83 -19.88 -29.08
N CYS A 377 -5.98 -19.19 -29.21
CA CYS A 377 -6.67 -18.57 -28.08
C CYS A 377 -7.40 -19.58 -27.17
N CYS A 378 -8.01 -20.65 -27.73
CA CYS A 378 -8.79 -21.62 -26.96
C CYS A 378 -7.96 -22.51 -26.03
N CYS A 379 -6.71 -22.82 -26.37
CA CYS A 379 -5.85 -23.59 -25.47
C CYS A 379 -5.67 -22.87 -24.11
N ILE A 380 -5.69 -21.54 -24.07
CA ILE A 380 -5.54 -20.76 -22.84
C ILE A 380 -6.82 -20.75 -21.99
N ALA A 381 -8.00 -20.71 -22.63
CA ALA A 381 -9.28 -20.74 -21.92
C ALA A 381 -9.54 -22.09 -21.19
N VAL A 382 -8.95 -23.19 -21.69
CA VAL A 382 -9.14 -24.53 -21.10
C VAL A 382 -8.25 -24.78 -19.88
N TYR A 383 -7.13 -24.05 -19.70
CA TYR A 383 -6.26 -24.23 -18.54
C TYR A 383 -6.70 -23.45 -17.29
N TRP A 384 -7.75 -22.62 -17.38
CA TRP A 384 -8.16 -21.68 -16.32
C TRP A 384 -9.67 -21.67 -16.01
N CYS A 385 -10.39 -22.74 -16.38
CA CYS A 385 -11.76 -22.98 -15.91
C CYS A 385 -11.75 -23.95 -14.73
#